data_AF-A0A2T0SIG0-F1
#
_entry.id   AF-A0A2T0SIG0-F1
#
_cell.length_a   1.000
_cell.length_b   1.000
_cell.length_c   1.000
_cell.angle_alpha   90.00
_cell.angle_beta   90.00
_cell.angle_gamma   90.00
#
_symmetry.space_group_name_H-M   'P 1'
#
loop_
_entity.id
_entity.type
_entity.pdbx_description
1 polymer ?
#
loop_
_entity_poly.entity_id
_entity_poly.type
_entity_poly.pdbx_seq_one_letter_code
_entity_poly.pdbx_strand_id
1 'polypeptide(L)'
;MKRLLPLVALALLAACTSTGEPQPAPSSAAPTGSPRPTFADVSRGDTDSVVRLRAYEPRARSVVVEPTIFMQGPDFCTAFALPESDPRCNLEWTTEDSKTKVTLPVDAGARLLTMNGGDPDCLDDKSMAGTCRLTETQFSALLKNSGDLLVRLRTRDGTVVQMAEVYTP
;
A
#
# COMPACT_ATOMS: atom_id res chain seq x y z
N MET A 1 27.60 -68.69 -5.96
CA MET A 1 27.01 -70.01 -6.28
C MET A 1 26.04 -69.83 -7.45
N LYS A 2 26.32 -70.50 -8.57
CA LYS A 2 25.50 -70.57 -9.79
C LYS A 2 24.23 -71.39 -9.54
N ARG A 3 23.06 -70.93 -10.00
CA ARG A 3 21.99 -71.81 -10.50
C ARG A 3 21.27 -71.17 -11.69
N LEU A 4 21.13 -71.98 -12.74
CA LEU A 4 20.55 -71.72 -14.05
C LEU A 4 19.03 -72.02 -14.08
N LEU A 5 18.31 -71.27 -14.94
CA LEU A 5 17.16 -71.56 -15.87
C LEU A 5 16.27 -72.81 -15.68
N PRO A 6 15.00 -72.87 -16.19
CA PRO A 6 14.40 -72.24 -17.41
C PRO A 6 12.98 -71.62 -17.20
N LEU A 7 12.41 -70.71 -18.01
CA LEU A 7 12.09 -70.65 -19.46
C LEU A 7 10.92 -71.56 -19.88
N VAL A 8 9.67 -71.03 -19.87
CA VAL A 8 8.52 -71.55 -20.63
C VAL A 8 7.60 -70.40 -21.12
N ALA A 9 7.56 -70.28 -22.46
CA ALA A 9 6.48 -69.94 -23.41
C ALA A 9 5.44 -68.85 -23.07
N LEU A 10 5.29 -67.75 -23.82
CA LEU A 10 4.87 -67.50 -25.23
C LEU A 10 3.35 -67.60 -25.46
N ALA A 11 2.82 -66.59 -26.17
CA ALA A 11 1.45 -66.34 -26.67
C ALA A 11 0.57 -65.51 -25.70
N LEU A 12 -0.12 -64.43 -26.08
CA LEU A 12 -0.73 -64.05 -27.36
C LEU A 12 -0.61 -62.54 -27.66
N LEU A 13 -0.59 -62.25 -28.95
CA LEU A 13 -0.86 -60.96 -29.57
C LEU A 13 -2.26 -60.45 -29.21
N ALA A 14 -2.34 -59.21 -28.70
CA ALA A 14 -3.52 -58.37 -28.84
C ALA A 14 -3.04 -56.95 -29.17
N ALA A 15 -3.18 -56.58 -30.43
CA ALA A 15 -3.02 -55.22 -30.90
C ALA A 15 -4.19 -54.38 -30.37
N CYS A 16 -3.90 -53.42 -29.51
CA CYS A 16 -4.76 -52.28 -29.25
C CYS A 16 -3.95 -51.02 -29.54
N THR A 17 -4.04 -50.56 -30.79
CA THR A 17 -3.69 -49.20 -31.18
C THR A 17 -4.66 -48.23 -30.51
N SER A 18 -4.26 -47.68 -29.36
CA SER A 18 -4.80 -46.42 -28.89
C SER A 18 -3.70 -45.37 -29.07
N THR A 19 -3.80 -44.60 -30.15
CA THR A 19 -3.23 -43.26 -30.27
C THR A 19 -3.85 -42.42 -29.15
N GLY A 20 -3.25 -42.50 -27.95
CA GLY A 20 -3.49 -41.59 -26.86
C GLY A 20 -2.74 -40.31 -27.15
N GLU A 21 -3.47 -39.30 -27.60
CA GLU A 21 -2.99 -37.93 -27.68
C GLU A 21 -2.42 -37.54 -26.29
N PRO A 22 -1.19 -37.00 -26.19
CA PRO A 22 -0.64 -36.60 -24.91
C PRO A 22 -1.51 -35.49 -24.31
N GLN A 23 -2.35 -35.85 -23.34
CA GLN A 23 -3.14 -34.91 -22.58
C GLN A 23 -2.17 -33.92 -21.91
N PRO A 24 -2.23 -32.61 -22.21
CA PRO A 24 -1.39 -31.65 -21.53
C PRO A 24 -1.65 -31.78 -20.03
N ALA A 25 -0.57 -31.95 -19.26
CA ALA A 25 -0.65 -31.97 -17.81
C ALA A 25 -1.47 -30.77 -17.33
N PRO A 26 -2.34 -30.91 -16.31
CA PRO A 26 -3.06 -29.78 -15.76
C PRO A 26 -2.04 -28.72 -15.40
N SER A 27 -2.10 -27.59 -16.12
CA SER A 27 -1.23 -26.46 -15.91
C SER A 27 -1.47 -26.01 -14.48
N SER A 28 -0.53 -26.33 -13.58
CA SER A 28 -0.52 -25.78 -12.23
C SER A 28 -0.42 -24.27 -12.40
N ALA A 29 -1.55 -23.58 -12.31
CA ALA A 29 -1.58 -22.14 -12.20
C ALA A 29 -0.66 -21.79 -11.03
N ALA A 30 0.42 -21.05 -11.32
CA ALA A 30 1.24 -20.48 -10.27
C ALA A 30 0.29 -19.70 -9.35
N PRO A 31 0.40 -19.85 -8.02
CA PRO A 31 -0.44 -19.11 -7.11
C PRO A 31 -0.28 -17.62 -7.41
N THR A 32 -1.35 -16.99 -7.87
CA THR A 32 -1.43 -15.54 -8.05
C THR A 32 -1.38 -14.98 -6.63
N GLY A 33 -0.17 -14.63 -6.17
CA GLY A 33 0.01 -13.97 -4.88
C GLY A 33 -0.86 -12.73 -4.81
N SER A 34 -1.42 -12.45 -3.64
CA SER A 34 -2.17 -11.21 -3.41
C SER A 34 -1.32 -10.01 -3.84
N PRO A 35 -1.89 -9.03 -4.56
CA PRO A 35 -1.13 -7.87 -5.01
C PRO A 35 -0.55 -7.13 -3.81
N ARG A 36 0.77 -6.91 -3.84
CA ARG A 36 1.47 -6.13 -2.80
C ARG A 36 1.08 -4.65 -2.93
N PRO A 37 0.82 -3.95 -1.81
CA PRO A 37 0.55 -2.52 -1.82
C PRO A 37 1.68 -1.76 -2.51
N THR A 38 1.30 -0.78 -3.33
CA THR A 38 2.22 0.12 -4.03
C THR A 38 2.01 1.55 -3.56
N PHE A 39 3.07 2.34 -3.57
CA PHE A 39 2.97 3.77 -3.29
C PHE A 39 2.13 4.48 -4.36
N ALA A 40 1.25 5.39 -3.94
CA ALA A 40 0.46 6.18 -4.86
C ALA A 40 1.33 7.18 -5.63
N ASP A 41 1.15 7.27 -6.96
CA ASP A 41 1.69 8.37 -7.75
C ASP A 41 0.79 9.60 -7.59
N VAL A 42 1.15 10.45 -6.63
CA VAL A 42 0.41 11.67 -6.30
C VAL A 42 0.66 12.82 -7.28
N SER A 43 1.50 12.62 -8.31
CA SER A 43 1.84 13.66 -9.28
C SER A 43 0.92 13.70 -10.50
N ARG A 44 -0.02 12.76 -10.62
CA ARG A 44 -0.86 12.60 -11.81
C ARG A 44 -2.28 12.19 -11.43
N GLY A 45 -3.24 12.66 -12.23
CA GLY A 45 -4.66 12.36 -12.06
C GLY A 45 -5.20 12.80 -10.70
N ASP A 46 -6.38 12.29 -10.38
CA ASP A 46 -7.03 12.53 -9.10
C ASP A 46 -6.62 11.45 -8.10
N THR A 47 -6.13 11.86 -6.93
CA THR A 47 -5.69 10.92 -5.89
C THR A 47 -6.26 11.28 -4.52
N ASP A 48 -6.42 10.26 -3.67
CA ASP A 48 -6.71 10.39 -2.24
C ASP A 48 -5.83 9.36 -1.50
N SER A 49 -4.76 9.83 -0.86
CA SER A 49 -3.73 8.96 -0.27
C SER A 49 -3.11 9.58 0.97
N VAL A 50 -2.64 8.75 1.90
CA VAL A 50 -1.83 9.22 3.03
C VAL A 50 -0.38 9.38 2.58
N VAL A 51 0.21 10.53 2.90
CA VAL A 51 1.60 10.86 2.62
C VAL A 51 2.23 11.49 3.84
N ARG A 52 3.55 11.46 3.89
CA ARG A 52 4.32 12.23 4.85
C ARG A 52 4.63 13.61 4.31
N LEU A 53 4.26 14.64 5.04
CA LEU A 53 4.52 16.03 4.67
C LEU A 53 5.95 16.40 5.03
N ARG A 54 6.77 16.75 4.04
CA ARG A 54 8.19 17.11 4.24
C ARG A 54 8.42 18.62 4.25
N ALA A 55 7.67 19.36 3.46
CA ALA A 55 7.71 20.82 3.44
C ALA A 55 6.41 21.38 2.89
N TYR A 56 6.01 22.57 3.35
CA TYR A 56 4.90 23.33 2.79
C TYR A 56 5.33 24.79 2.65
N GLU A 57 5.23 25.32 1.42
CA GLU A 57 5.63 26.69 1.10
C GLU A 57 4.46 27.48 0.50
N PRO A 58 3.67 28.19 1.32
CA PRO A 58 2.45 28.86 0.87
C PRO A 58 2.73 29.94 -0.17
N ARG A 59 3.84 30.70 -0.03
CA ARG A 59 4.21 31.76 -0.99
C ARG A 59 4.50 31.22 -2.38
N ALA A 60 5.11 30.05 -2.47
CA ALA A 60 5.41 29.37 -3.73
C ALA A 60 4.23 28.50 -4.21
N ARG A 61 3.19 28.33 -3.38
CA ARG A 61 2.08 27.40 -3.60
C ARG A 61 2.59 26.01 -3.96
N SER A 62 3.50 25.51 -3.14
CA SER A 62 4.13 24.21 -3.35
C SER A 62 4.25 23.42 -2.06
N VAL A 63 4.23 22.11 -2.19
CA VAL A 63 4.42 21.18 -1.09
C VAL A 63 5.41 20.08 -1.49
N VAL A 64 6.21 19.60 -0.54
CA VAL A 64 7.03 18.40 -0.72
C VAL A 64 6.43 17.28 0.13
N VAL A 65 6.08 16.19 -0.53
CA VAL A 65 5.47 15.02 0.10
C VAL A 65 6.30 13.77 -0.18
N GLU A 66 6.19 12.79 0.71
CA GLU A 66 6.74 11.46 0.52
C GLU A 66 5.58 10.46 0.59
N PRO A 67 5.29 9.75 -0.51
CA PRO A 67 4.26 8.72 -0.50
C PRO A 67 4.52 7.68 0.59
N THR A 68 3.47 7.30 1.31
CA THR A 68 3.52 6.38 2.45
C THR A 68 2.43 5.32 2.28
N ILE A 69 2.77 4.06 2.57
CA ILE A 69 1.77 3.01 2.78
C ILE A 69 1.31 3.16 4.22
N PHE A 70 0.02 3.41 4.43
CA PHE A 70 -0.61 3.56 5.75
C PHE A 70 -1.73 2.54 5.88
N MET A 71 -1.55 1.56 6.76
CA MET A 71 -2.46 0.42 6.90
C MET A 71 -2.51 -0.04 8.35
N GLN A 72 -3.53 -0.81 8.72
CA GLN A 72 -3.56 -1.46 10.03
C GLN A 72 -2.44 -2.51 10.14
N GLY A 73 -1.92 -2.75 11.34
CA GLY A 73 -0.82 -3.70 11.58
C GLY A 73 -1.07 -5.09 10.98
N PRO A 74 -2.22 -5.74 11.23
CA PRO A 74 -2.53 -7.06 10.67
C PRO A 74 -2.56 -7.07 9.14
N ASP A 75 -3.16 -6.04 8.53
CA ASP A 75 -3.24 -5.92 7.08
C ASP A 75 -1.87 -5.69 6.47
N PHE A 76 -1.04 -4.87 7.12
CA PHE A 76 0.35 -4.64 6.73
C PHE A 76 1.15 -5.95 6.75
N CYS A 77 1.09 -6.70 7.84
CA CYS A 77 1.81 -7.98 7.93
C CYS A 77 1.36 -8.99 6.88
N THR A 78 0.04 -9.07 6.64
CA THR A 78 -0.52 -9.92 5.58
C THR A 78 -0.02 -9.51 4.21
N ALA A 79 -0.10 -8.21 3.89
CA ALA A 79 0.29 -7.65 2.60
C ALA A 79 1.79 -7.78 2.29
N PHE A 80 2.62 -7.84 3.32
CA PHE A 80 4.08 -7.96 3.22
C PHE A 80 4.61 -9.35 3.58
N ALA A 81 3.74 -10.32 3.83
CA ALA A 81 4.07 -11.69 4.23
C ALA A 81 5.03 -11.77 5.43
N LEU A 82 4.80 -10.91 6.43
CA LEU A 82 5.53 -10.91 7.69
C LEU A 82 4.98 -11.99 8.63
N PRO A 83 5.82 -12.59 9.49
CA PRO A 83 5.32 -13.52 10.50
C PRO A 83 4.42 -12.79 11.49
N GLU A 84 3.36 -13.44 11.98
CA GLU A 84 2.42 -12.86 12.97
C GLU A 84 3.12 -12.43 14.28
N SER A 85 4.30 -12.98 14.56
CA SER A 85 5.14 -12.60 15.69
C SER A 85 5.89 -11.27 15.49
N ASP A 86 5.85 -10.67 14.29
CA ASP A 86 6.45 -9.35 14.06
C ASP A 86 5.68 -8.30 14.89
N PRO A 87 6.37 -7.48 15.70
CA PRO A 87 5.71 -6.53 16.59
C PRO A 87 4.83 -5.51 15.85
N ARG A 88 5.10 -5.25 14.57
CA ARG A 88 4.26 -4.35 13.74
C ARG A 88 2.84 -4.88 13.52
N CYS A 89 2.64 -6.20 13.58
CA CYS A 89 1.33 -6.81 13.36
C CYS A 89 0.32 -6.47 14.45
N ASN A 90 0.80 -6.04 15.63
CA ASN A 90 -0.04 -5.67 16.78
C ASN A 90 -0.22 -4.14 16.92
N LEU A 91 0.33 -3.35 16.00
CA LEU A 91 0.12 -1.90 15.98
C LEU A 91 -1.25 -1.59 15.39
N GLU A 92 -1.93 -0.58 15.94
CA GLU A 92 -3.18 -0.09 15.35
C GLU A 92 -2.96 0.38 13.91
N TRP A 93 -1.86 1.08 13.68
CA TRP A 93 -1.43 1.56 12.36
C TRP A 93 0.05 1.33 12.15
N THR A 94 0.41 0.97 10.92
CA THR A 94 1.79 0.85 10.44
C THR A 94 1.99 1.74 9.22
N THR A 95 3.18 2.33 9.14
CA THR A 95 3.62 3.09 7.98
C THR A 95 4.87 2.47 7.35
N GLU A 96 4.95 2.56 6.02
CA GLU A 96 6.19 2.38 5.27
C GLU A 96 6.33 3.58 4.34
N ASP A 97 7.44 4.33 4.43
CA ASP A 97 7.66 5.48 3.56
C ASP A 97 8.43 5.08 2.29
N SER A 98 8.07 5.66 1.15
CA SER A 98 8.70 5.38 -0.15
C SER A 98 10.15 5.84 -0.30
N LYS A 99 10.65 6.69 0.61
CA LYS A 99 11.95 7.39 0.50
C LYS A 99 12.08 8.26 -0.75
N THR A 100 10.97 8.49 -1.46
CA THR A 100 10.88 9.33 -2.66
C THR A 100 10.14 10.61 -2.32
N LYS A 101 10.76 11.75 -2.62
CA LYS A 101 10.15 13.07 -2.40
C LYS A 101 9.60 13.60 -3.70
N VAL A 102 8.35 14.08 -3.66
CA VAL A 102 7.64 14.66 -4.79
C VAL A 102 7.25 16.08 -4.43
N THR A 103 7.60 17.04 -5.28
CA THR A 103 7.11 18.42 -5.17
C THR A 103 5.83 18.56 -5.98
N LEU A 104 4.76 19.02 -5.35
CA LEU A 104 3.46 19.24 -5.99
C LEU A 104 3.05 20.70 -5.91
N PRO A 105 2.36 21.24 -6.93
CA PRO A 105 1.68 22.52 -6.82
C PRO A 105 0.48 22.41 -5.86
N VAL A 106 0.17 23.50 -5.19
CA VAL A 106 -0.97 23.61 -4.26
C VAL A 106 -1.98 24.61 -4.83
N ASP A 107 -3.23 24.18 -4.91
CA ASP A 107 -4.32 25.06 -5.31
C ASP A 107 -4.50 26.23 -4.33
N ALA A 108 -4.84 27.41 -4.83
CA ALA A 108 -5.00 28.60 -3.98
C ALA A 108 -6.16 28.46 -2.97
N GLY A 109 -7.14 27.60 -3.25
CA GLY A 109 -8.25 27.28 -2.37
C GLY A 109 -8.07 25.96 -1.60
N ALA A 110 -6.86 25.40 -1.58
CA ALA A 110 -6.61 24.12 -0.94
C ALA A 110 -7.05 24.13 0.54
N ARG A 111 -7.74 23.07 0.94
CA ARG A 111 -8.20 22.92 2.33
C ARG A 111 -7.07 22.38 3.19
N LEU A 112 -6.69 23.14 4.21
CA LEU A 112 -5.71 22.74 5.21
C LEU A 112 -6.45 22.36 6.48
N LEU A 113 -6.36 21.10 6.89
CA LEU A 113 -7.16 20.55 7.99
C LEU A 113 -6.28 19.91 9.07
N THR A 114 -6.72 20.01 10.32
CA THR A 114 -6.06 19.45 11.51
C THR A 114 -7.05 18.61 12.32
N MET A 115 -6.50 17.67 13.09
CA MET A 115 -7.23 16.95 14.14
C MET A 115 -7.22 17.68 15.49
N ASN A 116 -6.62 18.88 15.58
CA ASN A 116 -6.57 19.70 16.80
C ASN A 116 -6.14 18.90 18.05
N GLY A 117 -5.06 18.11 17.94
CA GLY A 117 -4.57 17.29 19.05
C GLY A 117 -5.42 16.06 19.37
N GLY A 118 -6.21 15.57 18.41
CA GLY A 118 -7.07 14.40 18.58
C GLY A 118 -8.46 14.74 19.15
N ASP A 119 -8.89 16.00 19.02
CA ASP A 119 -10.25 16.42 19.38
C ASP A 119 -11.26 15.63 18.52
N PRO A 120 -12.19 14.85 19.14
CA PRO A 120 -13.18 14.08 18.40
C PRO A 120 -14.03 14.92 17.44
N ASP A 121 -14.29 16.19 17.76
CA ASP A 121 -15.06 17.09 16.89
C ASP A 121 -14.26 17.50 15.63
N CYS A 122 -12.94 17.34 15.67
CA CYS A 122 -12.01 17.63 14.58
C CYS A 122 -11.53 16.38 13.84
N LEU A 123 -12.14 15.22 14.06
CA LEU A 123 -11.74 13.95 13.44
C LEU A 123 -12.85 13.37 12.55
N ASP A 124 -12.45 12.78 11.43
CA ASP A 124 -13.32 11.91 10.65
C ASP A 124 -13.13 10.45 11.10
N ASP A 125 -14.17 9.87 11.71
CA ASP A 125 -14.12 8.52 12.31
C ASP A 125 -13.70 7.40 11.35
N LYS A 126 -13.84 7.60 10.04
CA LYS A 126 -13.53 6.57 9.03
C LYS A 126 -12.09 6.64 8.55
N SER A 127 -11.55 7.84 8.45
CA SER A 127 -10.24 8.09 7.85
C SER A 127 -9.18 8.51 8.85
N MET A 128 -9.58 8.81 10.09
CA MET A 128 -8.76 9.42 11.13
C MET A 128 -8.14 10.75 10.68
N ALA A 129 -8.68 11.37 9.63
CA ALA A 129 -8.19 12.62 9.09
C ALA A 129 -8.86 13.82 9.79
N GLY A 130 -8.09 14.88 9.97
CA GLY A 130 -8.55 16.13 10.52
C GLY A 130 -9.66 16.78 9.68
N THR A 131 -10.66 17.35 10.33
CA THR A 131 -11.79 18.04 9.68
C THR A 131 -11.79 19.55 9.96
N CYS A 132 -11.12 19.99 11.03
CA CYS A 132 -11.05 21.38 11.44
C CYS A 132 -10.11 22.19 10.54
N ARG A 133 -10.59 23.34 10.04
CA ARG A 133 -9.81 24.20 9.12
C ARG A 133 -8.70 24.94 9.84
N LEU A 134 -7.54 25.00 9.17
CA LEU A 134 -6.43 25.87 9.50
C LEU A 134 -6.22 26.94 8.42
N THR A 135 -5.64 28.06 8.84
CA THR A 135 -4.98 29.00 7.93
C THR A 135 -3.63 28.46 7.47
N GLU A 136 -3.07 29.01 6.39
CA GLU A 136 -1.72 28.65 5.91
C GLU A 136 -0.65 28.84 6.99
N THR A 137 -0.74 29.93 7.77
CA THR A 137 0.17 30.23 8.87
C THR A 137 0.10 29.18 9.97
N GLN A 138 -1.11 28.77 10.37
CA GLN A 138 -1.31 27.74 11.38
C GLN A 138 -0.82 26.37 10.89
N PHE A 139 -1.12 26.00 9.65
CA PHE A 139 -0.66 24.74 9.08
C PHE A 139 0.87 24.67 8.95
N SER A 140 1.49 25.79 8.58
CA SER A 140 2.96 25.91 8.55
C SER A 140 3.57 25.77 9.95
N ALA A 141 2.91 26.29 10.98
CA ALA A 141 3.35 26.12 12.37
C ALA A 141 3.18 24.67 12.84
N LEU A 142 2.05 24.02 12.49
CA LEU A 142 1.80 22.61 12.78
C LEU A 142 2.93 21.71 12.24
N LEU A 143 3.31 21.88 10.97
CA LEU A 143 4.39 21.12 10.36
C LEU A 143 5.73 21.32 11.08
N LYS A 144 6.08 22.56 11.43
CA LYS A 144 7.33 22.88 12.13
C LYS A 144 7.41 22.23 13.51
N ASN A 145 6.28 22.13 14.20
CA ASN A 145 6.21 21.58 15.55
C ASN A 145 6.12 20.05 15.60
N SER A 146 5.55 19.43 14.57
CA SER A 146 5.30 17.98 14.55
C SER A 146 6.54 17.17 14.16
N GLY A 147 7.42 17.72 13.33
CA GLY A 147 8.63 17.04 12.81
C GLY A 147 8.35 15.91 11.82
N ASP A 148 7.18 15.26 11.90
CA ASP A 148 6.84 14.07 11.12
C ASP A 148 5.33 13.96 10.81
N LEU A 149 4.76 15.00 10.21
CA LEU A 149 3.31 15.11 9.97
C LEU A 149 2.84 14.18 8.85
N LEU A 150 1.97 13.21 9.18
CA LEU A 150 1.20 12.46 8.19
C LEU A 150 -0.03 13.25 7.78
N VAL A 151 -0.31 13.29 6.47
CA VAL A 151 -1.49 13.95 5.93
C VAL A 151 -2.20 13.07 4.92
N ARG A 152 -3.53 13.06 4.97
CA ARG A 152 -4.38 12.59 3.88
C ARG A 152 -4.41 13.68 2.82
N LEU A 153 -3.71 13.41 1.74
CA LEU A 153 -3.54 14.28 0.58
C LEU A 153 -4.61 13.97 -0.45
N ARG A 154 -5.35 14.98 -0.89
CA ARG A 154 -6.16 14.89 -2.11
C ARG A 154 -5.57 15.77 -3.20
N THR A 155 -5.45 15.20 -4.38
CA THR A 155 -5.02 15.91 -5.58
C THR A 155 -6.10 15.88 -6.65
N ARG A 156 -6.08 16.90 -7.50
CA ARG A 156 -6.81 16.94 -8.77
C ARG A 156 -5.80 17.19 -9.88
N ASP A 157 -5.69 16.26 -10.82
CA ASP A 157 -4.66 16.28 -11.87
C ASP A 157 -3.23 16.61 -11.35
N GLY A 158 -2.83 15.98 -10.24
CA GLY A 158 -1.52 16.21 -9.61
C GLY A 158 -1.36 17.55 -8.86
N THR A 159 -2.42 18.36 -8.77
CA THR A 159 -2.45 19.60 -7.97
C THR A 159 -3.14 19.35 -6.63
N VAL A 160 -2.50 19.76 -5.54
CA VAL A 160 -3.03 19.53 -4.18
C VAL A 160 -4.22 20.43 -3.91
N VAL A 161 -5.37 19.82 -3.58
CA VAL A 161 -6.62 20.52 -3.25
C VAL A 161 -7.02 20.35 -1.78
N GLN A 162 -6.41 19.40 -1.06
CA GLN A 162 -6.60 19.23 0.38
C GLN A 162 -5.39 18.55 1.02
N MET A 163 -5.02 19.02 2.21
CA MET A 163 -4.12 18.35 3.13
C MET A 163 -4.79 18.29 4.49
N ALA A 164 -5.04 17.08 5.00
CA ALA A 164 -5.65 16.87 6.30
C ALA A 164 -4.70 16.04 7.17
N GLU A 165 -4.28 16.56 8.32
CA GLU A 165 -3.50 15.81 9.30
C GLU A 165 -4.16 14.46 9.64
N VAL A 166 -3.38 13.39 9.73
CA VAL A 166 -3.87 12.05 10.11
C VAL A 166 -3.52 11.78 11.57
N TYR A 167 -4.50 11.39 12.36
CA TYR A 167 -4.30 10.92 13.73
C TYR A 167 -3.77 9.49 13.74
N THR A 168 -2.68 9.31 14.47
CA THR A 168 -2.10 7.99 14.79
C THR A 168 -1.96 7.91 16.31
N PRO A 169 -2.90 7.27 17.02
CA PRO A 169 -2.87 7.14 18.48
C PRO A 169 -1.67 6.37 19.03
#